data_AF-A0A327KQL4-F1
#
_entry.id   AF-A0A327KQL4-F1
#
_cell.length_a   1.000
_cell.length_b   1.000
_cell.length_c   1.000
_cell.angle_alpha   90.00
_cell.angle_beta   90.00
_cell.angle_gamma   90.00
#
_symmetry.space_group_name_H-M   'P 1'
#
loop_
_entity.id
_entity.type
_entity.pdbx_description
1 polymer ?
#
loop_
_entity_poly.entity_id
_entity_poly.type
_entity_poly.pdbx_seq_one_letter_code
_entity_poly.pdbx_strand_id
1 'polypeptide(L)'
;MERKRRSSTGGPIGRRAFARHAGCYIPAAILVMASLPSLAQAQFLCASTVSGGADGATAGTSGVACGPSASAGGTGSIAVGLNASAPRTYSVATGANTQANGTNSIAIGGNAASGAGNAAFVDYGAANAIAIGNRSRVGDEGFNGVALGNAASVTGAFGVAVGSGSNAKASGTAMGASATASGDSSSAFGASAVASGHGS
;
A
#
# COMPACT_ATOMS: atom_id res chain seq x y z
N MET A 1 48.40 -58.65 19.86
CA MET A 1 49.68 -59.05 19.24
C MET A 1 49.93 -58.10 18.08
N GLU A 2 50.56 -56.94 18.27
CA GLU A 2 51.93 -56.69 18.72
C GLU A 2 53.00 -57.12 17.71
N ARG A 3 53.67 -56.13 17.10
CA ARG A 3 55.13 -55.98 17.16
C ARG A 3 55.52 -54.50 17.10
N LYS A 4 56.65 -54.16 17.71
CA LYS A 4 56.96 -52.82 18.25
C LYS A 4 58.47 -52.53 18.10
N ARG A 5 58.80 -51.36 17.54
CA ARG A 5 60.09 -50.60 17.62
C ARG A 5 61.39 -51.12 16.97
N ARG A 6 62.09 -50.21 16.27
CA ARG A 6 63.48 -49.66 16.42
C ARG A 6 63.84 -48.90 15.11
N SER A 7 64.72 -47.89 15.02
CA SER A 7 65.43 -46.96 15.95
C SER A 7 65.60 -45.63 15.19
N SER A 8 65.37 -44.42 15.71
CA SER A 8 66.22 -43.59 16.59
C SER A 8 67.72 -43.52 16.23
N THR A 9 68.10 -42.42 15.57
CA THR A 9 69.30 -41.53 15.68
C THR A 9 68.94 -40.23 14.91
N GLY A 10 69.37 -39.00 15.23
CA GLY A 10 70.19 -38.47 16.31
C GLY A 10 71.20 -37.42 15.79
N GLY A 11 70.88 -36.12 15.82
CA GLY A 11 71.83 -35.06 15.42
C GLY A 11 71.22 -33.62 15.41
N PRO A 12 71.91 -32.55 15.88
CA PRO A 12 71.22 -31.30 16.30
C PRO A 12 71.82 -29.97 15.77
N ILE A 13 71.34 -28.85 16.34
CA ILE A 13 71.94 -27.49 16.41
C ILE A 13 71.76 -26.59 15.17
N GLY A 14 71.22 -25.37 15.37
CA GLY A 14 71.12 -24.37 14.29
C GLY A 14 70.47 -23.01 14.60
N ARG A 15 70.44 -22.52 15.85
CA ARG A 15 69.95 -21.16 16.14
C ARG A 15 70.96 -20.11 15.64
N ARG A 16 70.59 -19.27 14.66
CA ARG A 16 71.22 -17.95 14.42
C ARG A 16 70.16 -16.92 14.07
N ALA A 17 70.09 -15.86 14.86
CA ALA A 17 69.41 -14.63 14.49
C ALA A 17 70.36 -13.76 13.65
N PHE A 18 69.81 -13.07 12.64
CA PHE A 18 70.48 -11.92 12.04
C PHE A 18 69.42 -10.86 11.71
N ALA A 19 69.60 -9.66 12.25
CA ALA A 19 68.82 -8.50 11.89
C ALA A 19 69.54 -7.70 10.80
N ARG A 20 68.82 -7.01 9.92
CA ARG A 20 69.03 -5.57 9.62
C ARG A 20 68.05 -4.98 8.59
N HIS A 21 67.47 -3.87 9.01
CA HIS A 21 67.18 -2.62 8.28
C HIS A 21 66.30 -2.56 7.02
N ALA A 22 65.36 -1.60 7.14
CA ALA A 22 65.07 -0.52 6.18
C ALA A 22 64.38 -0.89 4.85
N GLY A 23 63.05 -1.00 4.92
CA GLY A 23 62.14 -0.72 3.81
C GLY A 23 61.10 0.29 4.26
N CYS A 24 61.32 1.58 4.00
CA CYS A 24 60.32 2.62 4.22
C CYS A 24 59.21 2.46 3.16
N TYR A 25 57.98 2.12 3.57
CA TYR A 25 56.78 2.47 2.82
C TYR A 25 55.60 2.64 3.76
N ILE A 26 55.30 3.90 4.07
CA ILE A 26 53.97 4.31 4.51
C ILE A 26 53.07 4.33 3.27
N PRO A 27 51.95 3.60 3.28
CA PRO A 27 50.71 4.14 2.74
C PRO A 27 49.78 4.43 3.91
N ALA A 28 49.48 5.72 4.11
CA ALA A 28 48.40 6.16 4.97
C ALA A 28 47.06 5.80 4.31
N ALA A 29 46.71 4.51 4.34
CA ALA A 29 45.49 3.94 3.77
C ALA A 29 44.50 3.48 4.87
N ILE A 30 44.70 3.95 6.10
CA ILE A 30 43.85 3.65 7.28
C ILE A 30 43.36 4.96 7.92
N LEU A 31 42.68 5.83 7.15
CA LEU A 31 41.67 6.77 7.69
C LEU A 31 40.77 7.44 6.62
N VAL A 32 40.12 6.67 5.75
CA VAL A 32 38.97 7.18 4.96
C VAL A 32 37.76 6.25 5.13
N MET A 33 37.37 6.04 6.38
CA MET A 33 36.20 5.25 6.78
C MET A 33 35.16 6.08 7.57
N ALA A 34 35.20 7.42 7.40
CA ALA A 34 34.38 8.36 8.20
C ALA A 34 33.71 9.47 7.38
N SER A 35 33.71 9.40 6.03
CA SER A 35 33.05 10.38 5.17
C SER A 35 32.51 9.79 3.86
N LEU A 36 32.11 8.52 3.87
CA LEU A 36 30.99 8.16 2.98
C LEU A 36 29.82 9.02 3.46
N PRO A 37 29.14 9.81 2.59
CA PRO A 37 27.87 10.40 2.99
C PRO A 37 27.02 9.22 3.47
N SER A 38 26.50 9.31 4.70
CA SER A 38 25.55 8.32 5.20
C SER A 38 24.53 8.13 4.10
N LEU A 39 24.46 6.93 3.52
CA LEU A 39 23.55 6.65 2.42
C LEU A 39 22.16 7.00 2.95
N ALA A 40 21.68 8.20 2.60
CA ALA A 40 20.32 8.59 2.86
C ALA A 40 19.51 7.52 2.18
N GLN A 41 18.85 6.69 2.98
CA GLN A 41 18.13 5.54 2.49
C GLN A 41 16.97 6.11 1.69
N ALA A 42 17.22 6.34 0.40
CA ALA A 42 16.22 6.44 -0.64
C ALA A 42 15.59 5.05 -0.70
N GLN A 43 14.74 4.81 0.29
CA GLN A 43 14.05 3.55 0.51
C GLN A 43 13.34 3.25 -0.81
N PHE A 44 13.56 2.04 -1.31
CA PHE A 44 13.15 1.60 -2.62
C PHE A 44 11.61 1.58 -2.69
N LEU A 45 11.02 2.73 -3.02
CA LEU A 45 9.69 3.07 -2.49
C LEU A 45 8.59 2.22 -3.11
N CYS A 46 8.58 2.11 -4.45
CA CYS A 46 7.77 1.13 -5.18
C CYS A 46 8.59 0.65 -6.38
N ALA A 47 8.89 -0.65 -6.45
CA ALA A 47 9.46 -1.24 -7.67
C ALA A 47 8.35 -1.41 -8.71
N SER A 48 8.52 -0.85 -9.90
CA SER A 48 7.66 -1.17 -11.06
C SER A 48 7.98 -2.55 -11.64
N THR A 49 8.07 -3.58 -10.79
CA THR A 49 8.40 -4.96 -11.19
C THR A 49 7.58 -5.98 -10.42
N VAL A 50 6.72 -6.65 -11.18
CA VAL A 50 6.26 -8.05 -11.06
C VAL A 50 6.78 -8.82 -9.83
N SER A 51 5.85 -9.19 -8.94
CA SER A 51 5.96 -10.22 -7.90
C SER A 51 7.25 -10.30 -7.05
N GLY A 52 7.17 -9.84 -5.80
CA GLY A 52 8.00 -10.39 -4.70
C GLY A 52 8.99 -9.46 -3.99
N GLY A 53 9.08 -8.18 -4.38
CA GLY A 53 10.07 -7.24 -3.81
C GLY A 53 9.65 -6.46 -2.56
N ALA A 54 8.35 -6.36 -2.25
CA ALA A 54 7.83 -5.49 -1.19
C ALA A 54 6.78 -6.22 -0.33
N ASP A 55 7.23 -7.08 0.58
CA ASP A 55 6.41 -7.76 1.60
C ASP A 55 5.10 -8.37 1.05
N GLY A 56 5.19 -9.08 -0.07
CA GLY A 56 4.05 -9.74 -0.72
C GLY A 56 3.21 -8.88 -1.67
N ALA A 57 3.63 -7.65 -1.99
CA ALA A 57 2.94 -6.83 -2.99
C ALA A 57 2.91 -7.47 -4.40
N THR A 58 1.76 -7.37 -5.07
CA THR A 58 1.51 -7.94 -6.40
C THR A 58 0.82 -6.94 -7.33
N ALA A 59 1.34 -6.78 -8.55
CA ALA A 59 0.74 -5.94 -9.58
C ALA A 59 0.51 -6.74 -10.86
N GLY A 60 -0.64 -6.52 -11.50
CA GLY A 60 -0.96 -6.98 -12.84
C GLY A 60 -0.30 -6.10 -13.92
N THR A 61 -0.65 -6.35 -15.18
CA THR A 61 -0.09 -5.64 -16.35
C THR A 61 -0.24 -4.13 -16.23
N SER A 62 0.87 -3.41 -16.30
CA SER A 62 0.94 -1.94 -16.15
C SER A 62 0.36 -1.40 -14.82
N GLY A 63 0.21 -2.25 -13.80
CA GLY A 63 -0.27 -1.85 -12.48
C GLY A 63 0.84 -1.38 -11.55
N VAL A 64 0.46 -0.74 -10.44
CA VAL A 64 1.38 -0.28 -9.38
C VAL A 64 0.90 -0.85 -8.05
N ALA A 65 1.70 -1.72 -7.42
CA ALA A 65 1.45 -2.23 -6.07
C ALA A 65 2.57 -1.78 -5.13
N CYS A 66 2.22 -1.21 -3.99
CA CYS A 66 3.19 -0.58 -3.11
C CYS A 66 2.78 -0.66 -1.63
N GLY A 67 3.64 -1.26 -0.80
CA GLY A 67 3.37 -1.55 0.62
C GLY A 67 3.00 -3.02 0.86
N PRO A 68 3.07 -3.50 2.12
CA PRO A 68 2.94 -4.93 2.42
C PRO A 68 1.59 -5.50 2.01
N SER A 69 1.60 -6.63 1.31
CA SER A 69 0.41 -7.30 0.77
C SER A 69 -0.51 -6.41 -0.08
N ALA A 70 -0.01 -5.31 -0.66
CA ALA A 70 -0.77 -4.50 -1.61
C ALA A 70 -1.01 -5.27 -2.91
N SER A 71 -2.25 -5.32 -3.40
CA SER A 71 -2.66 -6.12 -4.56
C SER A 71 -3.34 -5.25 -5.62
N ALA A 72 -2.57 -4.88 -6.65
CA ALA A 72 -3.06 -4.22 -7.85
C ALA A 72 -3.35 -5.26 -8.94
N GLY A 73 -4.35 -6.11 -8.71
CA GLY A 73 -4.62 -7.29 -9.55
C GLY A 73 -5.13 -6.98 -10.97
N GLY A 74 -5.69 -5.80 -11.20
CA GLY A 74 -6.21 -5.41 -12.52
C GLY A 74 -5.18 -4.77 -13.45
N THR A 75 -5.42 -4.83 -14.76
CA THR A 75 -4.62 -4.10 -15.76
C THR A 75 -4.71 -2.59 -15.50
N GLY A 76 -3.56 -1.92 -15.40
CA GLY A 76 -3.48 -0.48 -15.11
C GLY A 76 -4.05 -0.08 -13.74
N SER A 77 -4.20 -1.02 -12.80
CA SER A 77 -4.69 -0.75 -11.45
C SER A 77 -3.59 -0.26 -10.51
N ILE A 78 -3.98 0.41 -9.43
CA ILE A 78 -3.05 0.99 -8.44
C ILE A 78 -3.49 0.57 -7.04
N ALA A 79 -2.59 -0.03 -6.26
CA ALA A 79 -2.81 -0.38 -4.86
C ALA A 79 -1.63 0.12 -4.00
N VAL A 80 -1.89 1.08 -3.11
CA VAL A 80 -0.85 1.73 -2.29
C VAL A 80 -1.25 1.72 -0.82
N GLY A 81 -0.58 0.91 -0.01
CA GLY A 81 -0.80 0.76 1.43
C GLY A 81 -0.87 -0.70 1.87
N LEU A 82 -0.69 -0.93 3.19
CA LEU A 82 -0.84 -2.25 3.82
C LEU A 82 -2.19 -2.87 3.44
N ASN A 83 -2.19 -4.03 2.79
CA ASN A 83 -3.40 -4.73 2.32
C ASN A 83 -4.33 -3.89 1.39
N ALA A 84 -3.82 -2.87 0.71
CA ALA A 84 -4.61 -2.14 -0.29
C ALA A 84 -4.96 -3.08 -1.46
N SER A 85 -6.21 -3.06 -1.94
CA SER A 85 -6.70 -4.01 -2.95
C SER A 85 -7.43 -3.29 -4.09
N ALA A 86 -6.89 -3.43 -5.30
CA ALA A 86 -7.42 -2.90 -6.56
C ALA A 86 -7.50 -4.03 -7.61
N PRO A 87 -8.45 -4.98 -7.47
CA PRO A 87 -8.48 -6.20 -8.27
C PRO A 87 -9.01 -6.02 -9.70
N ARG A 88 -9.48 -4.82 -10.08
CA ARG A 88 -10.13 -4.57 -11.39
C ARG A 88 -9.33 -3.63 -12.28
N THR A 89 -9.55 -3.73 -13.58
CA THR A 89 -9.00 -2.83 -14.60
C THR A 89 -9.20 -1.37 -14.20
N TYR A 90 -8.11 -0.59 -14.21
CA TYR A 90 -8.07 0.83 -13.86
C TYR A 90 -8.65 1.19 -12.47
N SER A 91 -8.76 0.23 -11.54
CA SER A 91 -9.15 0.53 -10.15
C SER A 91 -7.98 1.10 -9.34
N VAL A 92 -8.26 1.98 -8.39
CA VAL A 92 -7.26 2.69 -7.57
C VAL A 92 -7.61 2.57 -6.10
N ALA A 93 -6.79 1.89 -5.30
CA ALA A 93 -6.94 1.74 -3.86
C ALA A 93 -5.75 2.35 -3.10
N THR A 94 -5.97 3.39 -2.31
CA THR A 94 -4.90 4.13 -1.61
C THR A 94 -5.19 4.31 -0.12
N GLY A 95 -4.39 3.65 0.72
CA GLY A 95 -4.51 3.61 2.17
C GLY A 95 -4.47 2.18 2.71
N ALA A 96 -4.21 2.02 4.01
CA ALA A 96 -4.25 0.69 4.63
C ALA A 96 -5.67 0.08 4.56
N ASN A 97 -5.76 -1.18 4.11
CA ASN A 97 -6.98 -2.00 3.95
C ASN A 97 -8.05 -1.44 2.98
N THR A 98 -7.73 -0.44 2.13
CA THR A 98 -8.68 0.08 1.12
C THR A 98 -8.98 -0.94 0.03
N GLN A 99 -10.21 -0.89 -0.52
CA GLN A 99 -10.70 -1.86 -1.49
C GLN A 99 -11.45 -1.14 -2.62
N ALA A 100 -10.92 -1.20 -3.84
CA ALA A 100 -11.50 -0.64 -5.06
C ALA A 100 -11.99 -1.80 -5.96
N ASN A 101 -13.06 -2.50 -5.53
CA ASN A 101 -13.48 -3.76 -6.15
C ASN A 101 -14.29 -3.58 -7.46
N GLY A 102 -14.72 -2.35 -7.77
CA GLY A 102 -15.40 -1.99 -9.01
C GLY A 102 -14.41 -1.66 -10.14
N THR A 103 -14.79 -1.94 -11.39
CA THR A 103 -14.00 -1.52 -12.57
C THR A 103 -13.96 0.01 -12.66
N ASN A 104 -12.81 0.59 -13.00
CA ASN A 104 -12.60 2.05 -13.01
C ASN A 104 -12.86 2.76 -11.65
N SER A 105 -12.95 2.02 -10.54
CA SER A 105 -13.29 2.60 -9.23
C SER A 105 -12.09 3.23 -8.50
N ILE A 106 -12.38 4.17 -7.60
CA ILE A 106 -11.37 4.85 -6.78
C ILE A 106 -11.76 4.71 -5.30
N ALA A 107 -10.87 4.16 -4.47
CA ALA A 107 -11.04 4.01 -3.02
C ALA A 107 -9.82 4.61 -2.27
N ILE A 108 -9.99 5.77 -1.64
CA ILE A 108 -8.89 6.49 -0.96
C ILE A 108 -9.25 6.77 0.51
N GLY A 109 -8.51 6.22 1.46
CA GLY A 109 -8.74 6.48 2.89
C GLY A 109 -8.54 5.25 3.76
N GLY A 110 -7.34 5.08 4.31
CA GLY A 110 -6.98 3.89 5.08
C GLY A 110 -7.64 3.76 6.45
N ASN A 111 -7.60 2.54 7.00
CA ASN A 111 -7.90 2.22 8.40
C ASN A 111 -6.92 1.16 8.91
N ALA A 112 -6.62 1.16 10.21
CA ALA A 112 -5.87 0.07 10.85
C ALA A 112 -6.71 -1.23 10.91
N ALA A 113 -8.03 -1.13 11.01
CA ALA A 113 -8.93 -2.28 10.96
C ALA A 113 -9.04 -2.86 9.54
N SER A 114 -8.81 -4.16 9.41
CA SER A 114 -9.00 -4.93 8.17
C SER A 114 -10.47 -5.28 7.91
N GLY A 115 -10.80 -5.66 6.67
CA GLY A 115 -12.14 -6.08 6.26
C GLY A 115 -12.91 -5.04 5.43
N ALA A 116 -13.95 -5.49 4.73
CA ALA A 116 -14.78 -4.64 3.88
C ALA A 116 -15.44 -3.49 4.68
N GLY A 117 -15.44 -2.28 4.12
CA GLY A 117 -16.07 -1.09 4.72
C GLY A 117 -15.34 -0.44 5.91
N ASN A 118 -14.25 -1.04 6.43
CA ASN A 118 -13.47 -0.42 7.51
C ASN A 118 -12.58 0.73 7.02
N ALA A 119 -11.99 0.58 5.84
CA ALA A 119 -11.34 1.66 5.09
C ALA A 119 -12.28 2.18 3.98
N ALA A 120 -11.81 3.07 3.10
CA ALA A 120 -12.52 3.41 1.87
C ALA A 120 -12.79 2.13 1.05
N PHE A 121 -14.05 1.95 0.63
CA PHE A 121 -14.53 0.74 0.00
C PHE A 121 -15.47 1.07 -1.18
N VAL A 122 -15.15 0.53 -2.35
CA VAL A 122 -16.06 0.45 -3.49
C VAL A 122 -16.36 -1.01 -3.77
N ASP A 123 -17.65 -1.35 -3.85
CA ASP A 123 -18.13 -2.72 -4.07
C ASP A 123 -17.91 -3.22 -5.51
N TYR A 124 -18.16 -4.50 -5.74
CA TYR A 124 -17.86 -5.17 -7.03
C TYR A 124 -18.65 -4.62 -8.24
N GLY A 125 -19.95 -4.38 -8.07
CA GLY A 125 -20.86 -3.85 -9.10
C GLY A 125 -20.76 -2.33 -9.31
N ALA A 126 -20.12 -1.61 -8.38
CA ALA A 126 -19.99 -0.16 -8.39
C ALA A 126 -18.92 0.33 -9.40
N ALA A 127 -19.15 0.07 -10.68
CA ALA A 127 -18.28 0.54 -11.75
C ALA A 127 -18.23 2.07 -11.82
N ASN A 128 -17.06 2.64 -12.13
CA ASN A 128 -16.79 4.08 -12.17
C ASN A 128 -17.01 4.83 -10.84
N ALA A 129 -17.24 4.14 -9.73
CA ALA A 129 -17.57 4.79 -8.46
C ALA A 129 -16.34 5.26 -7.68
N ILE A 130 -16.54 6.30 -6.86
CA ILE A 130 -15.49 6.99 -6.11
C ILE A 130 -15.86 6.99 -4.63
N ALA A 131 -15.02 6.38 -3.78
CA ALA A 131 -15.09 6.42 -2.32
C ALA A 131 -13.83 7.08 -1.75
N ILE A 132 -13.94 8.26 -1.14
CA ILE A 132 -12.82 9.01 -0.58
C ILE A 132 -13.12 9.40 0.87
N GLY A 133 -12.35 8.88 1.81
CA GLY A 133 -12.52 9.06 3.26
C GLY A 133 -12.38 7.74 4.02
N ASN A 134 -11.98 7.79 5.29
CA ASN A 134 -12.01 6.60 6.15
C ASN A 134 -13.46 6.08 6.27
N ARG A 135 -13.70 4.79 6.04
CA ARG A 135 -15.04 4.17 5.99
C ARG A 135 -16.00 4.73 4.92
N SER A 136 -15.53 5.49 3.93
CA SER A 136 -16.40 5.87 2.81
C SER A 136 -16.80 4.62 2.04
N ARG A 137 -18.06 4.54 1.60
CA ARG A 137 -18.61 3.36 0.93
C ARG A 137 -19.40 3.74 -0.31
N VAL A 138 -19.16 3.03 -1.41
CA VAL A 138 -20.15 2.88 -2.48
C VAL A 138 -20.52 1.40 -2.57
N GLY A 139 -21.82 1.10 -2.39
CA GLY A 139 -22.37 -0.26 -2.44
C GLY A 139 -22.58 -0.79 -3.86
N ASP A 140 -22.92 -2.07 -4.00
CA ASP A 140 -22.95 -2.80 -5.28
C ASP A 140 -23.79 -2.15 -6.40
N GLU A 141 -24.95 -1.57 -6.07
CA GLU A 141 -25.81 -0.86 -7.01
C GLU A 141 -25.34 0.59 -7.31
N GLY A 142 -24.31 1.07 -6.63
CA GLY A 142 -23.80 2.44 -6.69
C GLY A 142 -22.90 2.75 -7.88
N PHE A 143 -23.17 2.19 -9.05
CA PHE A 143 -22.41 2.52 -10.26
C PHE A 143 -22.48 4.02 -10.56
N ASN A 144 -21.34 4.59 -10.97
CA ASN A 144 -21.12 6.04 -11.11
C ASN A 144 -21.38 6.88 -9.83
N GLY A 145 -21.47 6.25 -8.65
CA GLY A 145 -21.68 6.92 -7.37
C GLY A 145 -20.42 7.57 -6.80
N VAL A 146 -20.60 8.65 -6.02
CA VAL A 146 -19.50 9.40 -5.39
C VAL A 146 -19.75 9.58 -3.89
N ALA A 147 -18.96 8.92 -3.05
CA ALA A 147 -18.96 9.06 -1.60
C ALA A 147 -17.67 9.76 -1.12
N LEU A 148 -17.77 11.04 -0.72
CA LEU A 148 -16.65 11.88 -0.29
C LEU A 148 -16.85 12.35 1.17
N GLY A 149 -16.17 11.69 2.11
CA GLY A 149 -16.20 12.02 3.53
C GLY A 149 -15.99 10.79 4.42
N ASN A 150 -15.64 11.00 5.70
CA ASN A 150 -15.60 9.91 6.66
C ASN A 150 -16.99 9.28 6.82
N ALA A 151 -17.11 7.97 6.61
CA ALA A 151 -18.40 7.26 6.60
C ALA A 151 -19.47 7.82 5.62
N ALA A 152 -19.06 8.55 4.57
CA ALA A 152 -19.98 8.89 3.47
C ALA A 152 -20.41 7.62 2.73
N SER A 153 -21.69 7.50 2.36
CA SER A 153 -22.28 6.29 1.81
C SER A 153 -23.14 6.57 0.58
N VAL A 154 -22.90 5.83 -0.52
CA VAL A 154 -23.80 5.77 -1.68
C VAL A 154 -24.30 4.34 -1.84
N THR A 155 -25.62 4.15 -1.90
CA THR A 155 -26.23 2.82 -2.00
C THR A 155 -27.03 2.60 -3.28
N GLY A 156 -27.06 3.56 -4.21
CA GLY A 156 -27.75 3.42 -5.49
C GLY A 156 -27.07 4.22 -6.60
N ALA A 157 -27.41 3.87 -7.84
CA ALA A 157 -26.79 4.39 -9.06
C ALA A 157 -26.74 5.91 -9.11
N PHE A 158 -25.64 6.50 -9.60
CA PHE A 158 -25.46 7.95 -9.74
C PHE A 158 -25.58 8.78 -8.44
N GLY A 159 -25.68 8.16 -7.26
CA GLY A 159 -25.79 8.87 -5.99
C GLY A 159 -24.52 9.65 -5.63
N VAL A 160 -24.68 10.84 -5.06
CA VAL A 160 -23.59 11.73 -4.65
C VAL A 160 -23.75 12.06 -3.17
N ALA A 161 -22.85 11.56 -2.32
CA ALA A 161 -22.80 11.81 -0.89
C ALA A 161 -21.49 12.52 -0.53
N VAL A 162 -21.57 13.80 -0.16
CA VAL A 162 -20.42 14.66 0.17
C VAL A 162 -20.56 15.21 1.58
N GLY A 163 -19.69 14.79 2.49
CA GLY A 163 -19.69 15.15 3.90
C GLY A 163 -19.55 13.93 4.81
N SER A 164 -19.07 14.15 6.05
CA SER A 164 -18.94 13.06 7.02
C SER A 164 -20.31 12.47 7.35
N GLY A 165 -20.49 11.15 7.21
CA GLY A 165 -21.75 10.47 7.46
C GLY A 165 -22.89 10.80 6.47
N SER A 166 -22.60 11.45 5.35
CA SER A 166 -23.61 11.73 4.31
C SER A 166 -24.09 10.44 3.63
N ASN A 167 -25.35 10.39 3.20
CA ASN A 167 -25.96 9.21 2.59
C ASN A 167 -26.82 9.58 1.36
N ALA A 168 -26.58 8.93 0.23
CA ALA A 168 -27.38 9.09 -1.00
C ALA A 168 -27.79 7.74 -1.63
N LYS A 169 -29.04 7.68 -2.11
CA LYS A 169 -29.58 6.60 -2.94
C LYS A 169 -29.49 6.91 -4.45
N ALA A 170 -30.27 6.19 -5.26
CA ALA A 170 -30.30 6.33 -6.71
C ALA A 170 -30.60 7.77 -7.15
N SER A 171 -29.70 8.36 -7.94
CA SER A 171 -29.71 9.76 -8.40
C SER A 171 -29.81 10.80 -7.27
N GLY A 172 -29.64 10.40 -6.00
CA GLY A 172 -29.75 11.28 -4.85
C GLY A 172 -28.50 12.12 -4.66
N THR A 173 -28.64 13.37 -4.24
CA THR A 173 -27.52 14.26 -3.91
C THR A 173 -27.61 14.72 -2.46
N ALA A 174 -26.70 14.25 -1.61
CA ALA A 174 -26.57 14.65 -0.21
C ALA A 174 -25.26 15.42 -0.01
N MET A 175 -25.32 16.73 0.23
CA MET A 175 -24.13 17.55 0.52
C MET A 175 -24.23 18.22 1.89
N GLY A 176 -23.42 17.76 2.84
CA GLY A 176 -23.39 18.21 4.22
C GLY A 176 -23.03 17.07 5.17
N ALA A 177 -22.47 17.38 6.34
CA ALA A 177 -22.25 16.36 7.38
C ALA A 177 -23.61 15.76 7.80
N SER A 178 -23.74 14.44 7.79
CA SER A 178 -24.98 13.71 8.04
C SER A 178 -26.17 14.05 7.12
N ALA A 179 -25.94 14.70 5.97
CA ALA A 179 -26.99 14.93 4.98
C ALA A 179 -27.51 13.60 4.40
N THR A 180 -28.81 13.46 4.19
CA THR A 180 -29.45 12.20 3.76
C THR A 180 -30.42 12.44 2.60
N ALA A 181 -30.05 12.01 1.40
CA ALA A 181 -30.88 11.95 0.20
C ALA A 181 -31.39 10.51 0.00
N SER A 182 -32.50 10.20 0.68
CA SER A 182 -33.05 8.85 0.83
C SER A 182 -34.23 8.52 -0.09
N GLY A 183 -34.75 9.51 -0.82
CA GLY A 183 -35.66 9.29 -1.94
C GLY A 183 -34.89 9.24 -3.27
N ASP A 184 -35.43 8.55 -4.26
CA ASP A 184 -34.80 8.50 -5.58
C ASP A 184 -34.84 9.89 -6.22
N SER A 185 -33.72 10.33 -6.81
CA SER A 185 -33.53 11.69 -7.35
C SER A 185 -33.67 12.84 -6.33
N SER A 186 -33.62 12.56 -5.02
CA SER A 186 -33.77 13.58 -3.97
C SER A 186 -32.50 14.41 -3.72
N SER A 187 -32.64 15.64 -3.20
CA SER A 187 -31.55 16.59 -2.99
C SER A 187 -31.53 17.17 -1.56
N ALA A 188 -30.58 16.73 -0.75
CA ALA A 188 -30.38 17.19 0.63
C ALA A 188 -29.12 18.07 0.74
N PHE A 189 -29.30 19.38 0.90
CA PHE A 189 -28.21 20.34 1.05
C PHE A 189 -28.17 20.97 2.45
N GLY A 190 -27.05 20.83 3.15
CA GLY A 190 -26.84 21.32 4.52
C GLY A 190 -26.54 20.20 5.52
N ALA A 191 -25.92 20.55 6.64
CA ALA A 191 -25.64 19.58 7.70
C ALA A 191 -26.96 19.04 8.29
N SER A 192 -27.07 17.71 8.41
CA SER A 192 -28.28 16.99 8.83
C SER A 192 -29.53 17.26 7.97
N ALA A 193 -29.38 17.79 6.75
CA ALA A 193 -30.51 17.94 5.83
C ALA A 193 -31.05 16.56 5.42
N VAL A 194 -32.38 16.42 5.31
CA VAL A 194 -33.03 15.16 4.92
C VAL A 194 -33.99 15.42 3.77
N ALA A 195 -33.79 14.70 2.68
CA ALA A 195 -34.71 14.62 1.54
C ALA A 195 -35.13 13.16 1.37
N SER A 196 -36.42 12.88 1.48
CA SER A 196 -36.99 11.52 1.45
C SER A 196 -38.10 11.34 0.40
N GLY A 197 -38.52 12.43 -0.26
CA GLY A 197 -39.44 12.37 -1.39
C GLY A 197 -38.72 11.98 -2.68
N HIS A 198 -39.48 11.48 -3.66
CA HIS A 198 -38.95 11.30 -5.01
C HIS A 198 -38.80 12.68 -5.68
N GLY A 199 -37.59 13.02 -6.12
CA GLY A 199 -37.31 14.31 -6.76
C GLY A 199 -37.45 15.55 -5.86
N SER A 200 -37.45 15.37 -4.53
CA SER A 200 -37.55 16.46 -3.52
C SER A 200 -36.19 17.03 -3.13
#